data_AF-A0A931QIT8-F1
#
_entry.id   AF-A0A931QIT8-F1
#
_cell.length_a   1.000
_cell.length_b   1.000
_cell.length_c   1.000
_cell.angle_alpha   90.00
_cell.angle_beta   90.00
_cell.angle_gamma   90.00
#
_symmetry.space_group_name_H-M   'P 1'
#
loop_
_entity.id
_entity.type
_entity.pdbx_description
1 polymer ?
#
loop_
_entity_poly.entity_id
_entity_poly.type
_entity_poly.pdbx_seq_one_letter_code
_entity_poly.pdbx_strand_id
1 'polypeptide(L)'
;MTIDAGLFRRQGGFNERFLPILEDVEFSHRLRKGGVRLVMRPEVLVQHIFDFSMRRSLRNALRKSTYWTVYSLLHKDVFADSGTASTALKTNVAAFFLSAFIVGAAIAAGEAGLLWLVLAPLGANLAASGGLLRAFGRAGGWVFGLLAGAYYVGVYPLAVGLGALAGTIKYMGLLARPGEVR
;
A
#
# COMPACT_ATOMS: atom_id res chain seq x y z
N MET A 1 -10.98 -16.22 -3.42
CA MET A 1 -12.32 -15.77 -2.97
C MET A 1 -13.35 -16.71 -3.56
N THR A 2 -14.39 -17.05 -2.80
CA THR A 2 -15.55 -17.81 -3.28
C THR A 2 -16.81 -16.99 -3.04
N ILE A 3 -17.73 -16.97 -3.99
CA ILE A 3 -19.01 -16.25 -3.90
C ILE A 3 -20.08 -17.01 -4.67
N ASP A 4 -21.33 -16.93 -4.22
CA ASP A 4 -22.48 -17.41 -5.00
C ASP A 4 -22.53 -16.74 -6.38
N ALA A 5 -22.64 -17.55 -7.43
CA ALA A 5 -22.66 -17.06 -8.81
C ALA A 5 -23.89 -16.17 -9.09
N GLY A 6 -25.02 -16.44 -8.44
CA GLY A 6 -26.22 -15.61 -8.52
C GLY A 6 -25.97 -14.22 -7.93
N LEU A 7 -25.40 -14.16 -6.73
CA LEU A 7 -25.02 -12.92 -6.06
C LEU A 7 -24.01 -12.12 -6.88
N PHE A 8 -22.97 -12.77 -7.42
CA PHE A 8 -21.98 -12.12 -8.27
C PHE A 8 -22.62 -11.41 -9.47
N ARG A 9 -23.52 -12.10 -10.18
CA ARG A 9 -24.25 -11.54 -11.33
C ARG A 9 -25.22 -10.43 -10.92
N ARG A 10 -25.98 -10.61 -9.84
CA ARG A 10 -26.91 -9.58 -9.31
C ARG A 10 -26.18 -8.30 -8.91
N GLN A 11 -24.93 -8.43 -8.47
CA GLN A 11 -24.08 -7.32 -8.11
C GLN A 11 -23.30 -6.76 -9.31
N GLY A 12 -23.57 -7.21 -10.53
CA GLY A 12 -22.97 -6.67 -11.76
C GLY A 12 -21.53 -7.10 -12.03
N GLY A 13 -21.02 -8.11 -11.33
CA GLY A 13 -19.66 -8.64 -11.53
C GLY A 13 -18.53 -7.61 -11.33
N PHE A 14 -17.35 -7.92 -11.86
CA PHE A 14 -16.19 -7.02 -11.83
C PHE A 14 -16.33 -5.89 -12.85
N ASN A 15 -16.01 -4.66 -12.44
CA ASN A 15 -15.96 -3.52 -13.34
C ASN A 15 -14.58 -3.44 -14.02
N GLU A 16 -14.47 -3.99 -15.22
CA GLU A 16 -13.22 -3.99 -16.01
C GLU A 16 -12.84 -2.60 -16.56
N ARG A 17 -13.77 -1.63 -16.53
CA ARG A 17 -13.54 -0.27 -17.02
C ARG A 17 -12.99 0.66 -15.95
N PHE A 18 -13.09 0.28 -14.68
CA PHE A 18 -12.70 1.11 -13.54
C PHE A 18 -11.35 0.66 -12.96
N LEU A 19 -10.33 1.53 -13.07
CA LEU A 19 -8.98 1.37 -12.51
C LEU A 19 -8.42 -0.08 -12.61
N PRO A 20 -7.66 -0.43 -13.67
CA PRO A 20 -7.41 -1.81 -14.14
C PRO A 20 -6.58 -2.77 -13.24
N ILE A 21 -6.65 -2.66 -11.91
CA ILE A 21 -6.02 -3.54 -10.92
C ILE A 21 -6.76 -3.54 -9.54
N LEU A 22 -7.95 -2.95 -9.45
CA LEU A 22 -8.71 -2.77 -8.21
C LEU A 22 -10.15 -3.30 -8.31
N GLU A 23 -10.42 -4.14 -9.29
CA GLU A 23 -11.73 -4.71 -9.54
C GLU A 23 -12.25 -5.53 -8.34
N ASP A 24 -11.35 -6.24 -7.66
CA ASP A 24 -11.65 -7.05 -6.49
C ASP A 24 -12.00 -6.20 -5.26
N VAL A 25 -11.27 -5.10 -5.07
CA VAL A 25 -11.48 -4.12 -4.00
C VAL A 25 -12.79 -3.36 -4.21
N GLU A 26 -12.99 -2.81 -5.41
CA GLU A 26 -14.23 -2.12 -5.78
C GLU A 26 -15.42 -3.04 -5.54
N PHE A 27 -15.35 -4.27 -6.05
CA PHE A 27 -16.42 -5.24 -5.91
C PHE A 27 -16.68 -5.57 -4.43
N SER A 28 -15.63 -5.72 -3.62
CA SER A 28 -15.76 -5.94 -2.18
C SER A 28 -16.42 -4.76 -1.45
N HIS A 29 -16.08 -3.51 -1.82
CA HIS A 29 -16.73 -2.31 -1.28
C HIS A 29 -18.21 -2.22 -1.69
N ARG A 30 -18.54 -2.56 -2.93
CA ARG A 30 -19.92 -2.60 -3.43
C ARG A 30 -20.74 -3.68 -2.72
N LEU A 31 -20.19 -4.88 -2.55
CA LEU A 31 -20.80 -5.95 -1.74
C LEU A 31 -21.08 -5.50 -0.30
N ARG A 32 -20.09 -4.85 0.35
CA ARG A 32 -20.25 -4.35 1.72
C ARG A 32 -21.35 -3.31 1.83
N LYS A 33 -21.45 -2.39 0.87
CA LYS A 33 -22.55 -1.41 0.79
C LYS A 33 -23.91 -2.09 0.62
N GLY A 34 -23.96 -3.23 -0.06
CA GLY A 34 -25.14 -4.10 -0.20
C GLY A 34 -25.43 -5.01 1.00
N GLY A 35 -24.76 -4.82 2.14
CA GLY A 35 -24.97 -5.64 3.35
C GLY A 35 -24.32 -7.02 3.33
N VAL A 36 -23.51 -7.33 2.32
CA VAL A 36 -22.79 -8.60 2.23
C VAL A 36 -21.50 -8.52 3.04
N ARG A 37 -21.28 -9.52 3.90
CA ARG A 37 -20.09 -9.61 4.75
C ARG A 37 -19.02 -10.48 4.10
N LEU A 38 -17.79 -9.97 4.05
CA LEU A 38 -16.60 -10.78 3.76
C LEU A 38 -16.20 -11.58 5.00
N VAL A 39 -16.03 -12.90 4.84
CA VAL A 39 -15.64 -13.81 5.92
C VAL A 39 -14.32 -14.48 5.55
N MET A 40 -13.31 -14.31 6.40
CA MET A 40 -12.04 -15.02 6.28
C MET A 40 -12.16 -16.40 6.93
N ARG A 41 -11.88 -17.46 6.16
CA ARG A 41 -11.87 -18.86 6.64
C ARG A 41 -10.43 -19.37 6.68
N PRO A 42 -9.80 -19.49 7.86
CA PRO A 42 -8.40 -19.90 7.96
C PRO A 42 -8.16 -21.34 7.48
N GLU A 43 -9.21 -22.14 7.35
CA GLU A 43 -9.16 -23.51 6.84
C GLU A 43 -9.00 -23.57 5.32
N VAL A 44 -9.39 -22.50 4.61
CA VAL A 44 -9.27 -22.41 3.15
C VAL A 44 -7.93 -21.76 2.79
N LEU A 45 -6.93 -22.60 2.55
CA LEU A 45 -5.57 -22.16 2.24
C LEU A 45 -5.32 -22.22 0.73
N VAL A 46 -4.82 -21.12 0.19
CA VAL A 46 -4.35 -21.03 -1.21
C VAL A 46 -2.98 -20.38 -1.19
N GLN A 47 -2.01 -20.97 -1.90
CA GLN A 47 -0.69 -20.39 -2.06
C GLN A 47 -0.67 -19.49 -3.29
N HIS A 48 -0.20 -18.25 -3.12
CA HIS A 48 0.10 -17.36 -4.22
C HIS A 48 1.62 -17.28 -4.40
N ILE A 49 2.12 -17.71 -5.55
CA ILE A 49 3.55 -17.64 -5.87
C ILE A 49 3.81 -16.31 -6.58
N PHE A 50 4.49 -15.39 -5.89
CA PHE A 50 4.95 -14.14 -6.48
C PHE A 50 6.37 -14.32 -7.02
N ASP A 51 6.51 -14.63 -8.31
CA ASP A 51 7.81 -14.58 -8.99
C ASP A 51 8.17 -13.13 -9.34
N PHE A 52 8.56 -12.35 -8.33
CA PHE A 52 9.04 -10.99 -8.54
C PHE A 52 10.55 -10.89 -8.37
N SER A 53 11.19 -10.28 -9.37
CA SER A 53 12.50 -9.66 -9.16
C SER A 53 12.34 -8.33 -8.43
N MET A 54 13.41 -7.81 -7.82
CA MET A 54 13.40 -6.51 -7.14
C MET A 54 12.82 -5.38 -8.01
N ARG A 55 13.20 -5.33 -9.30
CA ARG A 55 12.65 -4.37 -10.28
C ARG A 55 11.16 -4.56 -10.51
N ARG A 56 10.68 -5.80 -10.68
CA ARG A 56 9.26 -6.12 -10.85
C ARG A 56 8.46 -5.72 -9.60
N SER A 57 9.01 -5.98 -8.41
CA SER A 57 8.42 -5.57 -7.13
C SER A 57 8.26 -4.05 -7.03
N LEU A 58 9.31 -3.26 -7.31
CA LEU A 58 9.24 -1.80 -7.24
C LEU A 58 8.30 -1.21 -8.29
N ARG A 59 8.32 -1.71 -9.53
CA ARG A 59 7.39 -1.28 -10.57
C ARG A 59 5.94 -1.59 -10.18
N ASN A 60 5.71 -2.77 -9.61
CA ASN A 60 4.40 -3.16 -9.11
C ASN A 60 3.96 -2.28 -7.94
N ALA A 61 4.85 -1.99 -6.99
CA ALA A 61 4.58 -1.10 -5.87
C ALA A 61 4.12 0.28 -6.35
N LEU A 62 4.89 0.91 -7.25
CA LEU A 62 4.56 2.19 -7.86
C LEU A 62 3.20 2.13 -8.56
N ARG A 63 2.98 1.15 -9.44
CA ARG A 63 1.71 1.00 -10.18
C ARG A 63 0.54 0.83 -9.20
N LYS A 64 0.65 -0.08 -8.24
CA LYS A 64 -0.40 -0.34 -7.25
C LYS A 64 -0.71 0.89 -6.42
N SER A 65 0.30 1.57 -5.87
CA SER A 65 0.07 2.78 -5.08
C SER A 65 -0.55 3.90 -5.89
N THR A 66 -0.23 4.06 -7.19
CA THR A 66 -0.90 5.03 -8.05
C THR A 66 -2.41 4.82 -8.11
N TYR A 67 -2.86 3.60 -8.42
CA TYR A 67 -4.30 3.33 -8.51
C TYR A 67 -4.96 3.34 -7.14
N TRP A 68 -4.31 2.81 -6.11
CA TRP A 68 -4.83 2.85 -4.74
C TRP A 68 -5.03 4.27 -4.23
N THR A 69 -4.09 5.18 -4.49
CA THR A 69 -4.25 6.58 -4.09
C THR A 69 -5.42 7.23 -4.83
N VAL A 70 -5.59 6.99 -6.13
CA VAL A 70 -6.77 7.49 -6.87
C VAL A 70 -8.06 6.95 -6.25
N TYR A 71 -8.12 5.63 -6.03
CA TYR A 71 -9.28 4.96 -5.46
C TYR A 71 -9.63 5.54 -4.08
N SER A 72 -8.62 5.71 -3.23
CA SER A 72 -8.82 6.21 -1.88
C SER A 72 -9.23 7.68 -1.83
N LEU A 73 -8.74 8.50 -2.74
CA LEU A 73 -9.17 9.88 -2.87
C LEU A 73 -10.63 9.97 -3.33
N LEU A 74 -11.03 9.16 -4.33
CA LEU A 74 -12.41 9.09 -4.79
C LEU A 74 -13.38 8.66 -3.68
N HIS A 75 -12.95 7.76 -2.80
CA HIS A 75 -13.77 7.22 -1.71
C HIS A 75 -13.57 7.94 -0.36
N LYS A 76 -12.72 8.98 -0.31
CA LYS A 76 -12.38 9.74 0.91
C LYS A 76 -11.86 8.86 2.06
N ASP A 77 -11.13 7.79 1.74
CA ASP A 77 -10.68 6.77 2.69
C ASP A 77 -9.13 6.68 2.81
N VAL A 78 -8.41 7.72 2.38
CA VAL A 78 -6.93 7.77 2.37
C VAL A 78 -6.31 7.37 3.71
N PHE A 79 -6.92 7.73 4.83
CA PHE A 79 -6.44 7.39 6.17
C PHE A 79 -7.00 6.08 6.73
N ALA A 80 -8.02 5.50 6.10
CA ALA A 80 -8.63 4.25 6.55
C ALA A 80 -7.69 3.07 6.30
N ASP A 81 -7.66 2.11 7.21
CA ASP A 81 -6.95 0.86 6.98
C ASP A 81 -7.77 -0.02 6.02
N SER A 82 -7.29 -0.19 4.79
CA SER A 82 -7.91 -1.06 3.79
C SER A 82 -7.30 -2.46 3.74
N GLY A 83 -6.34 -2.78 4.62
CA GLY A 83 -5.52 -3.98 4.55
C GLY A 83 -4.46 -3.94 3.44
N THR A 84 -4.80 -3.40 2.27
CA THR A 84 -3.87 -3.26 1.13
C THR A 84 -3.05 -1.98 1.20
N ALA A 85 -3.67 -0.87 1.63
CA ALA A 85 -2.99 0.36 2.04
C ALA A 85 -3.02 0.47 3.56
N SER A 86 -2.32 -0.47 4.22
CA SER A 86 -2.35 -0.61 5.67
C SER A 86 -1.77 0.61 6.38
N THR A 87 -2.16 0.77 7.65
CA THR A 87 -1.57 1.77 8.56
C THR A 87 -0.06 1.63 8.63
N ALA A 88 0.48 0.41 8.77
CA ALA A 88 1.91 0.15 8.78
C ALA A 88 2.62 0.63 7.51
N LEU A 89 2.05 0.38 6.33
CA LEU A 89 2.63 0.84 5.06
C LEU A 89 2.65 2.37 4.97
N LYS A 90 1.58 3.04 5.42
CA LYS A 90 1.51 4.51 5.45
C LYS A 90 2.53 5.10 6.42
N THR A 91 2.66 4.52 7.61
CA THR A 91 3.68 4.90 8.59
C THR A 91 5.08 4.72 8.00
N ASN A 92 5.33 3.63 7.27
CA ASN A 92 6.61 3.40 6.63
C ASN A 92 6.95 4.49 5.60
N VAL A 93 6.02 4.81 4.69
CA VAL A 93 6.21 5.89 3.72
C VAL A 93 6.43 7.24 4.42
N ALA A 94 5.60 7.59 5.39
CA ALA A 94 5.73 8.85 6.12
C ALA A 94 7.07 8.96 6.86
N ALA A 95 7.47 7.89 7.55
CA ALA A 95 8.74 7.82 8.26
C ALA A 95 9.94 7.94 7.31
N PHE A 96 9.88 7.29 6.14
CA PHE A 96 10.92 7.36 5.13
C PHE A 96 11.13 8.79 4.63
N PHE A 97 10.07 9.48 4.19
CA PHE A 97 10.19 10.85 3.68
C PHE A 97 10.53 11.86 4.78
N LEU A 98 10.00 11.68 6.00
CA LEU A 98 10.39 12.52 7.15
C LEU A 98 11.87 12.33 7.50
N SER A 99 12.37 11.10 7.47
CA SER A 99 13.80 10.83 7.70
C SER A 99 14.67 11.48 6.62
N ALA A 100 14.29 11.36 5.35
CA ALA A 100 14.99 12.00 4.24
C ALA A 100 15.01 13.53 4.36
N PHE A 101 13.88 14.12 4.78
CA PHE A 101 13.79 15.56 5.06
C PHE A 101 14.71 16.00 6.20
N ILE A 102 14.73 15.27 7.32
CA ILE A 102 15.61 15.55 8.47
C ILE A 102 17.08 15.47 8.04
N VAL A 103 17.47 14.44 7.29
CA VAL A 103 18.85 14.29 6.77
C VAL A 103 19.20 15.47 5.86
N GLY A 104 18.31 15.85 4.94
CA GLY A 104 18.51 17.02 4.08
C GLY A 104 18.67 18.33 4.87
N ALA A 105 17.86 18.53 5.91
CA ALA A 105 17.95 19.68 6.80
C ALA A 105 19.26 19.70 7.60
N ALA A 106 19.71 18.55 8.11
CA ALA A 106 20.98 18.41 8.81
C ALA A 106 22.17 18.80 7.92
N ILE A 107 22.17 18.34 6.66
CA ILE A 107 23.20 18.68 5.68
C ILE A 107 23.16 20.18 5.35
N ALA A 108 21.97 20.74 5.10
CA ALA A 108 21.81 22.14 4.75
C ALA A 108 22.19 23.10 5.89
N ALA A 109 21.93 22.71 7.14
CA ALA A 109 22.30 23.48 8.32
C ALA A 109 23.76 23.26 8.76
N GLY A 110 24.43 22.21 8.29
CA GLY A 110 25.74 21.78 8.79
C GLY A 110 25.70 21.19 10.21
N GLU A 111 24.50 20.86 10.70
CA GLU A 111 24.26 20.46 12.09
C GLU A 111 24.02 18.95 12.19
N ALA A 112 25.10 18.19 12.41
CA ALA A 112 25.04 16.73 12.55
C ALA A 112 24.12 16.28 13.70
N GLY A 113 23.91 17.13 14.72
CA GLY A 113 22.99 16.85 15.82
C GLY A 113 21.54 16.62 15.37
N LEU A 114 21.12 17.21 14.25
CA LEU A 114 19.77 16.99 13.69
C LEU A 114 19.55 15.54 13.22
N LEU A 115 20.62 14.78 12.94
CA LEU A 115 20.50 13.37 12.52
C LEU A 115 19.91 12.48 13.63
N TRP A 116 20.05 12.85 14.90
CA TRP A 116 19.41 12.12 16.00
C TRP A 116 17.88 12.14 15.91
N LEU A 117 17.30 13.15 15.25
CA LEU A 117 15.86 13.23 15.03
C LEU A 117 15.34 12.13 14.10
N VAL A 118 16.21 11.47 13.31
CA VAL A 118 15.84 10.32 12.46
C VAL A 118 15.44 9.10 13.28
N LEU A 119 15.93 8.97 14.51
CA LEU A 119 15.60 7.83 15.37
C LEU A 119 14.10 7.74 15.68
N ALA A 120 13.41 8.88 15.79
CA ALA A 120 11.97 8.93 16.08
C ALA A 120 11.10 8.33 14.95
N PRO A 121 11.17 8.81 13.68
CA PRO A 121 10.42 8.20 12.58
C PRO A 121 10.85 6.75 12.32
N LEU A 122 12.15 6.43 12.44
CA LEU A 122 12.62 5.07 12.27
C LEU A 122 12.03 4.12 13.32
N GLY A 123 12.05 4.51 14.61
CA GLY A 123 11.44 3.74 15.70
C GLY A 123 9.94 3.54 15.51
N ALA A 124 9.22 4.59 15.12
CA ALA A 124 7.79 4.51 14.82
C ALA A 124 7.50 3.52 13.67
N ASN A 125 8.32 3.55 12.61
CA ASN A 125 8.19 2.64 11.48
C ASN A 125 8.44 1.18 11.88
N LEU A 126 9.50 0.91 12.65
CA LEU A 126 9.82 -0.43 13.13
C LEU A 126 8.74 -0.98 14.05
N ALA A 127 8.17 -0.14 14.93
CA ALA A 127 7.06 -0.51 15.79
C ALA A 127 5.80 -0.86 14.98
N ALA A 128 5.41 0.00 14.03
CA ALA A 128 4.24 -0.23 13.18
C ALA A 128 4.40 -1.45 12.24
N SER A 129 5.62 -1.69 11.77
CA SER A 129 5.96 -2.78 10.83
C SER A 129 6.35 -4.09 11.53
N GLY A 130 6.42 -4.11 12.86
CA GLY A 130 7.02 -5.21 13.62
C GLY A 130 6.36 -6.58 13.42
N GLY A 131 5.06 -6.62 13.10
CA GLY A 131 4.36 -7.85 12.73
C GLY A 131 4.84 -8.43 11.40
N LEU A 132 5.02 -7.58 10.39
CA LEU A 132 5.50 -7.96 9.06
C LEU A 132 6.98 -8.37 9.10
N LEU A 133 7.82 -7.61 9.81
CA LEU A 133 9.25 -7.93 9.95
C LEU A 133 9.45 -9.30 10.63
N ARG A 134 8.67 -9.60 11.68
CA ARG A 134 8.65 -10.93 12.30
C ARG A 134 8.15 -12.01 11.35
N ALA A 135 7.20 -11.71 10.46
CA ALA A 135 6.74 -12.65 9.45
C ALA A 135 7.84 -12.98 8.43
N PHE A 136 8.64 -12.01 7.99
CA PHE A 136 9.80 -12.28 7.13
C PHE A 136 10.81 -13.20 7.82
N GLY A 137 11.16 -12.92 9.07
CA GLY A 137 12.09 -13.76 9.84
C GLY A 137 11.59 -15.20 10.02
N ARG A 138 10.28 -15.39 10.26
CA ARG A 138 9.68 -16.73 10.37
C ARG A 138 9.61 -17.47 9.03
N ALA A 139 9.46 -16.76 7.92
CA ALA A 139 9.31 -17.37 6.61
C ALA A 139 10.64 -17.82 5.99
N GLY A 140 11.73 -17.07 6.20
CA GLY A 140 13.02 -17.32 5.54
C GLY A 140 14.25 -17.31 6.45
N GLY A 141 14.06 -17.25 7.77
CA GLY A 141 15.15 -17.12 8.74
C GLY A 141 15.62 -15.67 8.93
N TRP A 142 16.58 -15.49 9.84
CA TRP A 142 17.01 -14.16 10.29
C TRP A 142 17.70 -13.34 9.19
N VAL A 143 18.55 -13.97 8.37
CA VAL A 143 19.25 -13.29 7.25
C VAL A 143 18.23 -12.74 6.24
N PHE A 144 17.28 -13.59 5.83
CA PHE A 144 16.21 -13.17 4.94
C PHE A 144 15.35 -12.07 5.57
N GLY A 145 14.99 -12.21 6.85
CA GLY A 145 14.24 -11.21 7.59
C GLY A 145 14.92 -9.85 7.62
N LEU A 146 16.24 -9.81 7.83
CA LEU A 146 17.03 -8.58 7.79
C LEU A 146 17.07 -7.96 6.39
N LEU A 147 17.37 -8.74 5.36
CA LEU A 147 17.45 -8.23 3.98
C LEU A 147 16.09 -7.74 3.47
N ALA A 148 15.02 -8.51 3.72
CA ALA A 148 13.65 -8.13 3.38
C ALA A 148 13.20 -6.89 4.18
N GLY A 149 13.57 -6.81 5.46
CA GLY A 149 13.30 -5.66 6.31
C GLY A 149 14.01 -4.40 5.82
N ALA A 150 15.30 -4.48 5.49
CA ALA A 150 16.07 -3.39 4.92
C ALA A 150 15.49 -2.91 3.58
N TYR A 151 15.09 -3.85 2.71
CA TYR A 151 14.39 -3.52 1.47
C TYR A 151 13.06 -2.81 1.73
N TYR A 152 12.25 -3.32 2.66
CA TYR A 152 10.93 -2.80 2.98
C TYR A 152 10.97 -1.41 3.63
N VAL A 153 11.95 -1.14 4.50
CA VAL A 153 12.10 0.14 5.20
C VAL A 153 12.88 1.16 4.37
N GLY A 154 13.85 0.72 3.57
CA GLY A 154 14.77 1.61 2.87
C GLY A 154 14.40 1.92 1.42
N VAL A 155 14.01 0.92 0.62
CA VAL A 155 13.87 1.09 -0.83
C VAL A 155 12.41 1.09 -1.27
N TYR A 156 11.62 0.19 -0.71
CA TYR A 156 10.20 0.04 -1.04
C TYR A 156 9.37 1.32 -0.85
N PRO A 157 9.55 2.13 0.22
CA PRO A 157 8.70 3.28 0.47
C PRO A 157 8.85 4.39 -0.57
N LEU A 158 10.03 4.48 -1.21
CA LEU A 158 10.25 5.41 -2.31
C LEU A 158 9.31 5.11 -3.48
N ALA A 159 9.21 3.84 -3.91
CA ALA A 159 8.34 3.45 -5.01
C ALA A 159 6.85 3.68 -4.67
N VAL A 160 6.46 3.38 -3.44
CA VAL A 160 5.08 3.59 -2.95
C VAL A 160 4.74 5.09 -2.87
N GLY A 161 5.65 5.92 -2.34
CA GLY A 161 5.45 7.36 -2.25
C GLY A 161 5.38 8.02 -3.62
N LEU A 162 6.27 7.65 -4.56
CA LEU A 162 6.22 8.13 -5.93
C LEU A 162 4.91 7.74 -6.63
N GLY A 163 4.45 6.51 -6.43
CA GLY A 163 3.16 6.10 -6.97
C GLY A 163 2.00 6.85 -6.29
N ALA A 164 2.05 7.13 -4.99
CA ALA A 164 1.04 7.96 -4.33
C ALA A 164 0.99 9.37 -4.92
N LEU A 165 2.14 10.02 -5.17
CA LEU A 165 2.19 11.32 -5.85
C LEU A 165 1.58 11.25 -7.26
N ALA A 166 1.97 10.23 -8.04
CA ALA A 166 1.41 10.02 -9.37
C ALA A 166 -0.11 9.77 -9.33
N GLY A 167 -0.58 9.06 -8.31
CA GLY A 167 -2.01 8.83 -8.06
C GLY A 167 -2.76 10.12 -7.75
N THR A 168 -2.19 10.99 -6.90
CA THR A 168 -2.76 12.32 -6.62
C THR A 168 -2.86 13.17 -7.87
N ILE A 169 -1.79 13.24 -8.68
CA ILE A 169 -1.78 13.97 -9.96
C ILE A 169 -2.87 13.43 -10.89
N LYS A 170 -2.97 12.10 -11.00
CA LYS A 170 -4.01 11.45 -11.81
C LYS A 170 -5.42 11.76 -11.31
N TYR A 171 -5.64 11.73 -10.00
CA TYR A 171 -6.92 12.10 -9.39
C TYR A 171 -7.33 13.54 -9.73
N MET A 172 -6.39 14.49 -9.63
CA MET A 172 -6.65 15.89 -10.01
C MET A 172 -7.03 16.02 -11.50
N GLY A 173 -6.37 15.25 -12.38
CA GLY A 173 -6.73 15.19 -13.81
C GLY A 173 -8.14 14.62 -14.06
N LEU A 174 -8.55 13.61 -13.29
CA LEU A 174 -9.91 13.04 -13.36
C LEU A 174 -10.98 14.04 -12.89
N LEU A 175 -10.71 14.83 -11.85
CA LEU A 175 -11.61 15.90 -11.42
C LEU A 175 -11.84 16.95 -12.51
N ALA A 176 -10.82 17.22 -13.33
CA ALA A 176 -10.91 18.13 -14.47
C ALA A 176 -11.67 17.52 -15.68
N ARG A 177 -11.98 16.21 -15.68
CA ARG A 177 -12.68 15.49 -16.74
C ARG A 177 -13.78 14.56 -16.17
N PRO A 178 -14.92 15.13 -15.73
CA PRO A 178 -15.95 14.38 -14.98
C PRO A 178 -16.54 13.16 -15.72
N GLY A 179 -16.45 13.11 -17.05
CA GLY A 179 -17.00 12.02 -17.88
C GLY A 179 -16.24 10.69 -17.81
N GLU A 180 -15.01 10.66 -17.28
CA GLU A 180 -14.15 9.46 -17.24
C GLU A 180 -14.24 8.67 -15.91
N VAL A 181 -15.07 9.11 -14.95
CA VAL A 181 -15.07 8.61 -13.56
C VAL A 181 -16.22 7.61 -13.28
N ARG A 182 -16.98 7.17 -14.28
CA ARG A 182 -18.10 6.23 -14.11
C ARG A 182 -17.74 4.80 -14.50
#